data_AF-A0A8A0RLV3-F1
#
_entry.id   AF-A0A8A0RLV3-F1
#
_cell.length_a   1.000
_cell.length_b   1.000
_cell.length_c   1.000
_cell.angle_alpha   90.00
_cell.angle_beta   90.00
_cell.angle_gamma   90.00
#
_symmetry.space_group_name_H-M   'P 1'
#
loop_
_entity.id
_entity.type
_entity.pdbx_description
1 polymer ?
#
loop_
_entity_poly.entity_id
_entity_poly.type
_entity_poly.pdbx_seq_one_letter_code
_entity_poly.pdbx_strand_id
1 'polypeptide(L)'
;MGNNNERDNDFAKDMDNVEEIEEKRKYLVVVIYDIVDDRRRLKMAKFLKGFGFRVQRSCFECILDMSLYKKLIDQIENYISDEDLLRVYRLTGNMEVKAWGDIKMIEDDDFLIL
;
A
#
# COMPACT_ATOMS: atom_id res chain seq x y z
N MET A 1 13.18 49.01 2.91
CA MET A 1 13.44 47.70 3.52
C MET A 1 12.30 46.77 3.12
N GLY A 2 12.54 45.81 2.23
CA GLY A 2 11.52 44.82 1.84
C GLY A 2 11.43 43.71 2.88
N ASN A 3 10.20 43.29 3.18
CA ASN A 3 9.85 42.33 4.24
C ASN A 3 10.58 40.99 4.08
N ASN A 4 11.44 40.64 5.04
CA ASN A 4 11.97 39.27 5.17
C ASN A 4 10.89 38.27 5.64
N ASN A 5 9.80 38.74 6.26
CA ASN A 5 8.72 37.89 6.77
C ASN A 5 7.83 37.24 5.70
N GLU A 6 7.76 37.80 4.48
CA GLU A 6 6.88 37.25 3.42
C GLU A 6 7.51 36.03 2.74
N ARG A 7 8.83 36.06 2.52
CA ARG A 7 9.55 34.93 1.91
C ARG A 7 9.58 33.70 2.82
N ASP A 8 9.86 33.89 4.10
CA ASP A 8 9.94 32.77 5.06
C ASP A 8 8.57 32.08 5.28
N ASN A 9 7.47 32.83 5.18
CA ASN A 9 6.10 32.29 5.26
C ASN A 9 5.69 31.50 4.01
N ASP A 10 6.10 31.95 2.82
CA ASP A 10 5.81 31.24 1.57
C ASP A 10 6.58 29.91 1.50
N PHE A 11 7.84 29.86 1.95
CA PHE A 11 8.62 28.62 2.02
C PHE A 11 8.03 27.58 2.97
N ALA A 12 7.59 28.00 4.17
CA ALA A 12 6.97 27.08 5.13
C ALA A 12 5.66 26.50 4.57
N LYS A 13 4.83 27.34 3.94
CA LYS A 13 3.58 26.94 3.31
C LYS A 13 3.78 25.99 2.13
N ASP A 14 4.83 26.21 1.33
CA ASP A 14 5.19 25.31 0.24
C ASP A 14 5.69 23.95 0.76
N MET A 15 6.44 23.92 1.87
CA MET A 15 6.84 22.66 2.52
C MET A 15 5.66 21.89 3.11
N ASP A 16 4.74 22.57 3.80
CA ASP A 16 3.53 21.96 4.34
C ASP A 16 2.66 21.37 3.21
N ASN A 17 2.54 22.07 2.08
CA ASN A 17 1.84 21.55 0.91
C ASN A 17 2.54 20.33 0.30
N VAL A 18 3.87 20.28 0.28
CA VAL A 18 4.64 19.12 -0.23
C VAL A 18 4.44 17.91 0.68
N GLU A 19 4.50 18.08 2.00
CA GLU A 19 4.24 16.99 2.96
C GLU A 19 2.79 16.47 2.84
N GLU A 20 1.80 17.36 2.70
CA GLU A 20 0.40 16.96 2.51
C GLU A 20 0.19 16.20 1.19
N ILE A 21 0.87 16.61 0.11
CA ILE A 21 0.83 15.93 -1.20
C ILE A 21 1.50 14.55 -1.11
N GLU A 22 2.63 14.43 -0.39
CA GLU A 22 3.29 13.15 -0.18
C GLU A 22 2.45 12.19 0.69
N GLU A 23 1.73 12.71 1.69
CA GLU A 23 0.82 11.91 2.50
C GLU A 23 -0.38 11.39 1.70
N LYS A 24 -0.94 12.21 0.80
CA LYS A 24 -2.07 11.81 -0.06
C LYS A 24 -1.66 10.94 -1.25
N ARG A 25 -0.36 10.82 -1.53
CA ARG A 25 0.14 9.99 -2.63
C ARG A 25 -0.18 8.53 -2.35
N LYS A 26 -0.86 7.89 -3.30
CA LYS A 26 -1.13 6.45 -3.28
C LYS A 26 -0.03 5.68 -3.99
N TYR A 27 0.28 4.50 -3.47
CA TYR A 27 1.28 3.57 -3.94
C TYR A 27 0.62 2.24 -4.27
N LEU A 28 1.05 1.59 -5.36
CA LEU A 28 0.75 0.17 -5.54
C LEU A 28 1.74 -0.63 -4.68
N VAL A 29 1.19 -1.46 -3.81
CA VAL A 29 1.94 -2.33 -2.92
C VAL A 29 1.59 -3.77 -3.25
N VAL A 30 2.60 -4.56 -3.59
CA VAL A 30 2.43 -6.00 -3.87
C VAL A 30 2.95 -6.79 -2.68
N VAL A 31 2.08 -7.62 -2.11
CA VAL A 31 2.42 -8.51 -1.00
C VAL A 31 2.39 -9.95 -1.49
N ILE A 32 3.53 -10.61 -1.45
CA ILE A 32 3.68 -12.02 -1.81
C ILE A 32 4.09 -12.79 -0.57
N TYR A 33 3.43 -13.92 -0.32
CA TYR A 33 3.77 -14.80 0.79
C TYR A 33 3.86 -16.26 0.39
N ASP A 34 4.63 -17.02 1.14
CA ASP A 34 4.64 -18.47 1.14
C ASP A 34 4.52 -18.90 2.61
N ILE A 35 3.32 -19.31 3.00
CA ILE A 35 2.99 -19.64 4.39
C ILE A 35 2.62 -21.11 4.45
N VAL A 36 3.38 -21.87 5.25
CA VAL A 36 3.30 -23.32 5.36
C VAL A 36 2.00 -23.74 6.05
N ASP A 37 1.67 -23.11 7.18
CA ASP A 37 0.46 -23.42 7.94
C ASP A 37 -0.79 -22.78 7.31
N ASP A 38 -1.78 -23.63 7.02
CA ASP A 38 -3.03 -23.19 6.40
C ASP A 38 -3.82 -22.19 7.26
N ARG A 39 -3.76 -22.30 8.60
CA ARG A 39 -4.49 -21.39 9.50
C ARG A 39 -3.83 -20.00 9.50
N ARG A 40 -2.51 -19.92 9.58
CA ARG A 40 -1.75 -18.65 9.42
C ARG A 40 -2.00 -18.06 8.05
N ARG A 41 -1.96 -18.87 6.99
CA ARG A 41 -2.22 -18.40 5.61
C ARG A 41 -3.61 -17.78 5.47
N LEU A 42 -4.63 -18.39 6.09
CA LEU A 42 -5.99 -17.83 6.10
C LEU A 42 -6.09 -16.54 6.91
N LYS A 43 -5.38 -16.44 8.06
CA LYS A 43 -5.31 -15.21 8.86
C LYS A 43 -4.62 -14.08 8.07
N MET A 44 -3.48 -14.35 7.44
CA MET A 44 -2.78 -13.40 6.56
C MET A 44 -3.69 -12.91 5.44
N ALA A 45 -4.37 -13.82 4.74
CA ALA A 45 -5.29 -13.43 3.67
C ALA A 45 -6.47 -12.59 4.19
N LYS A 46 -7.01 -12.88 5.38
CA LYS A 46 -8.07 -12.08 5.99
C LYS A 46 -7.59 -10.68 6.38
N PHE A 47 -6.36 -10.58 6.90
CA PHE A 47 -5.73 -9.31 7.24
C PHE A 47 -5.49 -8.45 5.99
N LEU A 48 -4.89 -9.01 4.94
CA LEU A 48 -4.57 -8.28 3.70
C LEU A 48 -5.80 -7.82 2.92
N LYS A 49 -6.96 -8.48 3.07
CA LYS A 49 -8.24 -8.00 2.53
C LYS A 49 -8.67 -6.62 3.08
N GLY A 50 -8.13 -6.19 4.22
CA GLY A 50 -8.37 -4.84 4.73
C GLY A 50 -7.55 -3.74 4.05
N PHE A 51 -6.59 -4.12 3.20
CA PHE A 51 -5.64 -3.21 2.53
C PHE A 51 -5.74 -3.28 1.01
N GLY A 52 -6.23 -4.38 0.45
CA GLY A 52 -6.31 -4.56 -0.99
C GLY A 52 -6.94 -5.87 -1.42
N PHE A 53 -6.63 -6.26 -2.65
CA PHE A 53 -7.30 -7.34 -3.35
C PHE A 53 -6.38 -8.54 -3.53
N ARG A 54 -6.95 -9.73 -3.45
CA ARG A 54 -6.22 -10.97 -3.66
C ARG A 54 -6.17 -11.27 -5.16
N VAL A 55 -4.97 -11.19 -5.75
CA VAL A 55 -4.75 -11.43 -7.18
C VAL A 55 -4.28 -12.86 -7.49
N GLN A 56 -3.68 -13.54 -6.51
CA GLN A 56 -3.36 -14.98 -6.59
C GLN A 56 -3.55 -15.67 -5.24
N ARG A 57 -3.40 -17.00 -5.20
CA ARG A 57 -3.48 -17.77 -3.94
C ARG A 57 -2.57 -17.21 -2.86
N SER A 58 -1.39 -16.70 -3.20
CA SER A 58 -0.47 -16.13 -2.22
C SER A 58 0.06 -14.74 -2.57
N CYS A 59 -0.74 -13.96 -3.31
CA CYS A 59 -0.39 -12.61 -3.73
C CYS A 59 -1.57 -11.65 -3.52
N PHE A 60 -1.29 -10.46 -2.99
CA PHE A 60 -2.22 -9.34 -2.86
C PHE A 60 -1.64 -8.09 -3.50
N GLU A 61 -2.52 -7.29 -4.09
CA GLU A 61 -2.23 -5.94 -4.59
C GLU A 61 -3.04 -4.93 -3.79
N CYS A 62 -2.39 -3.89 -3.28
CA CYS A 62 -2.96 -2.88 -2.40
C CYS A 62 -2.65 -1.48 -2.94
N ILE A 63 -3.64 -0.60 -3.02
CA ILE A 63 -3.45 0.81 -3.36
C ILE A 63 -3.52 1.61 -2.05
N LEU A 64 -2.36 1.97 -1.51
CA LEU A 64 -2.24 2.52 -0.15
C LEU A 64 -1.64 3.92 -0.16
N ASP A 65 -2.14 4.81 0.68
CA ASP A 65 -1.39 6.01 1.08
C ASP A 65 -0.27 5.66 2.07
N MET A 66 0.55 6.65 2.44
CA MET A 66 1.69 6.40 3.32
C MET A 66 1.27 5.96 4.74
N SER A 67 0.12 6.42 5.23
CA SER A 67 -0.40 6.06 6.56
C SER A 67 -0.82 4.60 6.60
N LEU A 68 -1.62 4.15 5.63
CA LEU A 68 -2.05 2.77 5.48
C LEU A 68 -0.86 1.84 5.18
N TYR A 69 0.12 2.30 4.40
CA TYR A 69 1.34 1.53 4.16
C TYR A 69 2.13 1.28 5.45
N LYS A 70 2.34 2.30 6.29
CA LYS A 70 3.00 2.13 7.60
C LYS A 70 2.22 1.12 8.46
N LYS A 71 0.90 1.27 8.55
CA LYS A 71 0.04 0.35 9.28
C LYS A 71 0.15 -1.09 8.78
N LEU A 72 0.24 -1.31 7.47
CA LEU A 72 0.45 -2.63 6.88
C LEU A 72 1.77 -3.22 7.39
N ILE A 73 2.88 -2.50 7.23
CA ILE A 73 4.22 -2.97 7.60
C ILE A 73 4.34 -3.28 9.09
N ASP A 74 3.79 -2.42 9.95
CA ASP A 74 3.85 -2.59 11.40
C ASP A 74 3.07 -3.83 11.89
N GLN A 75 2.06 -4.27 11.14
CA GLN A 75 1.15 -5.33 11.58
C GLN A 75 1.40 -6.67 10.89
N ILE A 76 1.95 -6.67 9.67
CA ILE A 76 1.99 -7.86 8.80
C ILE A 76 2.86 -8.99 9.36
N GLU A 77 3.93 -8.68 10.10
CA GLU A 77 4.82 -9.67 10.70
C GLU A 77 4.13 -10.55 11.76
N ASN A 78 3.05 -10.06 12.38
CA ASN A 78 2.27 -10.81 13.38
C ASN A 78 1.50 -12.00 12.78
N TYR A 79 1.51 -12.15 11.45
CA TYR A 79 0.76 -13.18 10.72
C TYR A 79 1.67 -14.26 10.11
N ILE A 80 2.97 -14.22 10.38
CA ILE A 80 3.95 -15.19 9.89
C ILE A 80 4.69 -15.85 11.05
N SER A 81 5.46 -16.89 10.73
CA SER A 81 6.42 -17.55 11.60
C SER A 81 7.74 -17.75 10.87
N ASP A 82 8.77 -18.24 11.57
CA ASP A 82 10.13 -18.36 11.05
C ASP A 82 10.28 -19.25 9.81
N GLU A 83 9.34 -20.19 9.58
CA GLU A 83 9.32 -21.07 8.39
C GLU A 83 8.64 -20.44 7.17
N ASP A 84 7.96 -19.31 7.35
CA ASP A 84 7.21 -18.64 6.30
C ASP A 84 8.06 -17.59 5.58
N LEU A 85 7.73 -17.31 4.32
CA LEU A 85 8.36 -16.27 3.52
C LEU A 85 7.35 -15.16 3.22
N LEU A 86 7.74 -13.91 3.45
CA LEU A 86 6.93 -12.74 3.15
C LEU A 86 7.77 -11.69 2.42
N ARG A 87 7.24 -11.11 1.35
CA ARG A 87 7.86 -10.01 0.61
C ARG A 87 6.83 -8.93 0.32
N VAL A 88 7.22 -7.68 0.54
CA VAL A 88 6.39 -6.50 0.26
C VAL A 88 7.15 -5.59 -0.69
N TYR A 89 6.55 -5.29 -1.83
CA TYR A 89 7.10 -4.37 -2.82
C TYR A 89 6.24 -3.11 -2.85
N ARG A 90 6.82 -1.96 -2.51
CA ARG A 90 6.20 -0.66 -2.76
C ARG A 90 6.65 -0.17 -4.14
N LEU A 91 5.75 -0.18 -5.10
CA LEU A 91 6.03 0.21 -6.47
C LEU A 91 5.82 1.72 -6.62
N THR A 92 6.83 2.40 -7.16
CA THR A 92 6.82 3.85 -7.39
C THR A 92 7.15 4.16 -8.84
N GLY A 93 6.41 5.08 -9.46
CA GLY A 93 6.65 5.51 -10.84
C GLY A 93 5.80 4.74 -11.86
N ASN A 94 6.25 4.72 -13.11
CA ASN A 94 5.56 4.03 -14.19
C ASN A 94 5.78 2.53 -14.06
N MET A 95 4.68 1.79 -13.93
CA MET A 95 4.67 0.34 -13.73
C MET A 95 3.75 -0.29 -14.78
N GLU A 96 4.18 -1.43 -15.31
CA GLU A 96 3.40 -2.23 -16.24
C GLU A 96 3.12 -3.58 -15.59
N VAL A 97 1.84 -3.94 -15.46
CA VAL A 97 1.41 -5.26 -14.97
C VAL A 97 0.90 -6.06 -16.15
N LYS A 98 1.49 -7.24 -16.37
CA LYS A 98 1.01 -8.22 -17.35
C LYS A 98 0.61 -9.48 -16.62
N ALA A 99 -0.51 -10.04 -17.00
CA ALA A 99 -1.06 -11.21 -16.36
C ALA A 99 -1.63 -12.17 -17.43
N TRP A 100 -1.52 -13.47 -17.16
CA TRP A 100 -1.93 -14.54 -18.06
C TRP A 100 -2.74 -15.59 -17.28
N GLY A 101 -3.80 -16.12 -17.91
CA GLY A 101 -4.68 -17.14 -17.32
C GLY A 101 -6.11 -16.64 -17.10
N ASP A 102 -6.93 -17.45 -16.42
CA ASP A 102 -8.30 -17.08 -16.02
C ASP A 102 -8.26 -16.11 -14.83
N ILE A 103 -8.15 -14.84 -15.16
CA ILE A 103 -8.07 -13.75 -14.19
C ILE A 103 -9.45 -13.14 -14.05
N LYS A 104 -10.05 -13.30 -12.88
CA LYS A 104 -11.20 -12.50 -12.49
C LYS A 104 -10.71 -11.10 -12.18
N MET A 105 -10.75 -10.22 -13.18
CA MET A 105 -10.70 -8.78 -12.95
C MET A 105 -11.93 -8.46 -12.08
N ILE A 106 -11.70 -8.02 -10.86
CA ILE A 106 -12.78 -7.46 -10.05
C ILE A 106 -12.96 -6.05 -10.60
N GLU A 107 -14.08 -5.79 -11.25
CA GLU A 107 -14.52 -4.42 -11.54
C GLU A 107 -14.75 -3.73 -10.19
N ASP A 108 -14.00 -2.65 -9.96
CA ASP A 108 -14.13 -1.78 -8.79
C ASP A 108 -15.44 -0.98 -8.90
N ASP A 109 -16.57 -1.59 -8.55
CA ASP A 109 -17.85 -0.89 -8.39
C ASP A 109 -18.00 -0.25 -6.99
N ASP A 110 -17.06 -0.48 -6.06
CA ASP A 110 -17.20 -0.11 -4.64
C ASP A 110 -16.26 1.02 -4.17
N PHE A 111 -15.76 1.87 -5.07
CA PHE A 111 -15.24 3.18 -4.66
C PHE A 111 -16.37 4.20 -4.51
N LEU A 112 -16.97 4.24 -3.32
CA LEU A 112 -17.74 5.39 -2.86
C LEU A 112 -16.77 6.57 -2.68
N ILE A 113 -16.69 7.46 -3.68
CA ILE A 113 -16.20 8.82 -3.47
C ILE A 113 -17.32 9.56 -2.72
N LEU A 114 -17.07 9.87 -1.45
CA LEU A 114 -17.84 10.89 -0.71
C LEU A 114 -17.31 12.28 -1.06
#